data_AF-A0AAW3VH01-F1
#
_entry.id   AF-A0AAW3VH01-F1
#
_cell.length_a   1.000
_cell.length_b   1.000
_cell.length_c   1.000
_cell.angle_alpha   90.00
_cell.angle_beta   90.00
_cell.angle_gamma   90.00
#
_symmetry.space_group_name_H-M   'P 1'
#
loop_
_entity.id
_entity.type
_entity.pdbx_description
1 polymer ?
#
loop_
_entity_poly.entity_id
_entity_poly.type
_entity_poly.pdbx_seq_one_letter_code
_entity_poly.pdbx_strand_id
1 'polypeptide(L)'
;MTLELFIASLALLISVMQLWKTYFYKSKPFFTIGTLTEQIYPIKSASEEWYVCSFHMPISISNHGAQLLIIEKLRLKLVYQDIELKNNYEYLYAKWILDTKDSKKIDSDRFRWINDIDLEDWIPQLIQARSIQSKSFIFETRWDFPIDQKLTVTLQGKLMKSNSWSDISSWDINHNLTVWQMLVMGGSSIGHTTEPKVLRRSKALSNKIYIKNKIEFNPDNSFLIPSYSNKKNALSKILKILNKH
;
A
#
# COMPACT_ATOMS: atom_id res chain seq x y z
N MET A 1 -44.42 -2.18 43.00
CA MET A 1 -43.12 -1.76 43.57
C MET A 1 -41.92 -2.58 43.08
N THR A 2 -41.81 -3.88 43.36
CA THR A 2 -40.59 -4.66 42.98
C THR A 2 -40.41 -4.84 41.47
N LEU A 3 -41.49 -5.08 40.72
CA LEU A 3 -41.45 -5.22 39.26
C LEU A 3 -41.06 -3.91 38.56
N GLU A 4 -41.59 -2.77 39.02
CA GLU A 4 -41.30 -1.45 38.44
C GLU A 4 -39.84 -1.06 38.67
N LEU A 5 -39.29 -1.33 39.86
CA LEU A 5 -37.88 -1.16 40.18
C LEU A 5 -36.98 -2.02 39.27
N PHE A 6 -37.38 -3.27 39.00
CA PHE A 6 -36.65 -4.15 38.09
C PHE A 6 -36.66 -3.62 36.64
N ILE A 7 -37.83 -3.22 36.14
CA ILE A 7 -37.97 -2.66 34.78
C ILE A 7 -37.16 -1.36 34.65
N ALA A 8 -37.23 -0.47 35.64
CA ALA A 8 -36.46 0.77 35.65
C ALA A 8 -34.95 0.52 35.68
N SER A 9 -34.48 -0.43 36.49
CA SER A 9 -33.06 -0.82 36.54
C SER A 9 -32.59 -1.41 35.21
N LEU A 10 -33.40 -2.25 34.57
CA LEU A 10 -33.07 -2.84 33.26
C LEU A 10 -33.01 -1.76 32.17
N ALA A 11 -33.98 -0.84 32.15
CA ALA A 11 -34.00 0.29 31.23
C ALA A 11 -32.76 1.19 31.40
N LEU A 12 -32.38 1.47 32.64
CA LEU A 12 -31.16 2.24 32.95
C LEU A 12 -29.90 1.53 32.47
N LEU A 13 -29.79 0.22 32.68
CA LEU A 13 -28.66 -0.58 32.21
C LEU A 13 -28.54 -0.55 30.67
N ILE A 14 -29.65 -0.73 29.96
CA ILE A 14 -29.69 -0.65 28.50
C ILE A 14 -29.27 0.75 28.02
N SER A 15 -29.76 1.81 28.69
CA SER A 15 -29.39 3.20 28.37
C SER A 15 -27.90 3.44 28.56
N VAL A 16 -27.33 3.00 29.68
CA VAL A 16 -25.89 3.10 29.96
C VAL A 16 -25.06 2.32 28.94
N MET A 17 -25.46 1.09 28.62
CA MET A 17 -24.77 0.28 27.60
C MET A 17 -24.80 0.93 26.22
N GLN A 18 -25.94 1.52 25.84
CA GLN A 18 -26.10 2.17 24.54
C GLN A 18 -25.32 3.49 24.47
N LEU A 19 -25.29 4.25 25.56
CA LEU A 19 -24.47 5.45 25.68
C LEU A 19 -22.98 5.08 25.60
N TRP A 20 -22.57 4.03 26.31
CA TRP A 20 -21.20 3.54 26.26
C TRP A 20 -20.78 3.14 24.83
N LYS A 21 -21.62 2.36 24.15
CA LYS A 21 -21.40 1.96 22.76
C LYS A 21 -21.43 3.16 21.81
N THR A 22 -22.20 4.20 22.13
CA THR A 22 -22.35 5.37 21.25
C THR A 22 -21.18 6.32 21.32
N TYR A 23 -20.54 6.48 22.47
CA TYR A 23 -19.46 7.45 22.67
C TYR A 23 -18.06 6.83 22.77
N PHE A 24 -17.94 5.61 23.29
CA PHE A 24 -16.63 5.01 23.60
C PHE A 24 -16.26 3.83 22.70
N TYR A 25 -17.11 3.45 21.75
CA TYR A 25 -16.78 2.38 20.83
C TYR A 25 -15.58 2.76 19.96
N LYS A 26 -14.52 1.95 20.06
CA LYS A 26 -13.23 2.22 19.41
C LYS A 26 -13.40 2.34 17.90
N SER A 27 -12.66 3.26 17.29
CA SER A 27 -12.52 3.38 15.84
C SER A 27 -12.02 2.06 15.27
N LYS A 28 -12.80 1.46 14.35
CA LYS A 28 -12.41 0.25 13.63
C LYS A 28 -12.56 0.55 12.13
N PRO A 29 -11.44 0.73 11.41
CA PRO A 29 -11.51 0.96 9.98
C PRO A 29 -12.00 -0.30 9.28
N PHE A 30 -12.82 -0.10 8.26
CA PHE A 30 -13.11 -1.11 7.25
C PHE A 30 -12.82 -0.50 5.89
N PHE A 31 -12.08 -1.24 5.06
CA PHE A 31 -11.61 -0.78 3.77
C PHE A 31 -12.34 -1.54 2.66
N THR A 32 -12.88 -0.80 1.71
CA THR A 32 -13.38 -1.33 0.44
C THR A 32 -12.48 -0.79 -0.66
N ILE A 33 -11.80 -1.69 -1.35
CA ILE A 33 -10.80 -1.34 -2.35
C ILE A 33 -11.36 -1.74 -3.71
N GLY A 34 -11.31 -0.80 -4.67
CA GLY A 34 -11.67 -1.11 -6.05
C GLY A 34 -10.51 -1.74 -6.81
N THR A 35 -10.59 -1.66 -8.13
CA THR A 35 -9.53 -2.16 -9.02
C THR A 35 -8.24 -1.37 -8.81
N LEU A 36 -7.12 -2.08 -8.65
CA LEU A 36 -5.79 -1.52 -8.72
C LEU A 36 -5.43 -1.36 -10.19
N THR A 37 -5.43 -0.13 -10.69
CA THR A 37 -5.05 0.13 -12.07
C THR A 37 -3.58 0.54 -12.12
N GLU A 38 -2.87 -0.04 -13.08
CA GLU A 38 -1.47 0.23 -13.36
C GLU A 38 -1.32 0.88 -14.74
N GLN A 39 -0.45 1.89 -14.81
CA GLN A 39 -0.02 2.55 -16.03
C GLN A 39 1.47 2.85 -15.95
N ILE A 40 2.16 2.83 -17.10
CA ILE A 40 3.58 3.14 -17.19
C ILE A 40 3.78 4.25 -18.23
N TYR A 41 4.38 5.34 -17.80
CA TYR A 41 4.63 6.51 -18.65
C TYR A 41 6.10 6.60 -19.02
N PRO A 42 6.47 6.45 -20.31
CA PRO A 42 7.84 6.66 -20.75
C PRO A 42 8.20 8.14 -20.73
N ILE A 43 9.32 8.48 -20.11
CA ILE A 43 9.90 9.82 -20.08
C ILE A 43 11.22 9.80 -20.84
N LYS A 44 11.29 10.60 -21.90
CA LYS A 44 12.46 10.70 -22.78
C LYS A 44 13.12 12.06 -22.60
N SER A 45 14.42 12.06 -22.33
CA SER A 45 15.25 13.27 -22.27
C SER A 45 16.56 13.05 -22.99
N ALA A 46 16.73 13.68 -24.16
CA ALA A 46 17.92 13.65 -25.03
C ALA A 46 18.52 12.24 -25.29
N SER A 47 19.29 11.69 -24.35
CA SER A 47 19.97 10.39 -24.42
C SER A 47 19.50 9.36 -23.39
N GLU A 48 18.57 9.73 -22.51
CA GLU A 48 18.07 8.89 -21.43
C GLU A 48 16.57 8.65 -21.58
N GLU A 49 16.16 7.41 -21.32
CA GLU A 49 14.77 7.01 -21.19
C GLU A 49 14.59 6.35 -19.83
N TRP A 50 13.55 6.77 -19.13
CA TRP A 50 13.13 6.18 -17.86
C TRP A 50 11.61 6.18 -17.80
N TYR A 51 11.05 5.47 -16.83
CA TYR A 51 9.62 5.19 -16.77
C TYR A 51 9.04 5.65 -15.43
N VAL A 52 7.87 6.31 -15.46
CA VAL A 52 7.05 6.50 -14.26
C VAL A 52 6.05 5.34 -14.22
N CYS A 53 6.16 4.47 -13.23
CA CYS A 53 5.11 3.51 -12.92
C CYS A 53 4.12 4.17 -11.97
N SER A 54 2.86 4.23 -12.38
CA SER A 54 1.76 4.81 -11.62
C SER A 54 0.71 3.75 -11.33
N PHE A 55 0.45 3.54 -10.05
CA PHE A 55 -0.67 2.76 -9.56
C PHE A 55 -1.76 3.71 -9.07
N HIS A 56 -2.98 3.51 -9.52
CA HIS A 56 -4.14 4.24 -9.01
C HIS A 56 -5.22 3.28 -8.54
N MET A 57 -5.89 3.60 -7.44
CA MET A 57 -7.03 2.81 -6.99
C MET A 57 -8.02 3.65 -6.16
N PRO A 58 -9.34 3.45 -6.34
CA PRO A 58 -10.33 4.00 -5.42
C PRO A 58 -10.36 3.18 -4.13
N ILE A 59 -10.33 3.88 -3.00
CA ILE A 59 -10.44 3.29 -1.66
C ILE A 59 -11.56 4.00 -0.92
N SER A 60 -12.52 3.22 -0.44
CA SER A 60 -13.54 3.68 0.49
C SER A 60 -13.20 3.18 1.89
N ILE A 61 -13.21 4.08 2.85
CA ILE A 61 -12.84 3.79 4.22
C ILE A 61 -14.01 4.15 5.10
N SER A 62 -14.59 3.14 5.77
CA SER A 62 -15.66 3.34 6.74
C SER A 62 -15.12 3.26 8.16
N ASN A 63 -15.58 4.16 9.01
CA ASN A 63 -15.33 4.14 10.44
C ASN A 63 -16.64 3.83 11.18
N HIS A 64 -16.84 2.57 11.55
CA HIS A 64 -18.02 2.16 12.33
C HIS A 64 -17.90 2.53 13.83
N GLY A 65 -16.77 3.12 14.22
CA GLY A 65 -16.50 3.58 15.58
C GLY A 65 -17.25 4.84 15.97
N ALA A 66 -17.28 5.10 17.27
CA ALA A 66 -17.72 6.37 17.86
C ALA A 66 -16.61 7.43 17.92
N GLN A 67 -15.36 6.98 17.83
CA GLN A 67 -14.19 7.85 17.86
C GLN A 67 -13.70 8.16 16.46
N LEU A 68 -13.04 9.30 16.31
CA LEU A 68 -12.30 9.68 15.11
C LEU A 68 -11.28 8.58 14.71
N LEU A 69 -11.23 8.29 13.42
CA LEU A 69 -10.21 7.44 12.81
C LEU A 69 -9.24 8.33 12.02
N ILE A 70 -7.94 8.17 12.26
CA ILE A 70 -6.90 8.87 11.49
C ILE A 70 -6.00 7.83 10.83
N ILE A 71 -5.94 7.87 9.50
CA ILE A 71 -4.94 7.14 8.72
C ILE A 71 -3.75 8.07 8.54
N GLU A 72 -2.64 7.72 9.18
CA GLU A 72 -1.41 8.51 9.14
C GLU A 72 -0.73 8.38 7.78
N LYS A 73 -0.63 7.15 7.26
CA LYS A 73 0.04 6.85 5.99
C LYS A 73 -0.62 5.68 5.27
N LEU A 74 -0.62 5.76 3.94
CA LEU A 74 -0.89 4.65 3.02
C LEU A 74 0.34 4.43 2.14
N ARG A 75 0.64 3.17 1.84
CA ARG A 75 1.68 2.79 0.88
C ARG A 75 1.36 1.48 0.17
N LEU A 76 1.95 1.29 -1.00
CA LEU A 76 2.12 -0.02 -1.60
C LEU A 76 3.49 -0.57 -1.23
N LYS A 77 3.54 -1.86 -0.89
CA LYS A 77 4.77 -2.63 -0.80
C LYS A 77 4.82 -3.52 -2.04
N LEU A 78 5.81 -3.30 -2.90
CA LEU A 78 6.06 -4.09 -4.09
C LEU A 78 7.16 -5.08 -3.74
N VAL A 79 6.88 -6.38 -3.84
CA VAL A 79 7.86 -7.44 -3.60
C VAL A 79 8.15 -8.11 -4.94
N TYR A 80 9.40 -8.11 -5.37
CA TYR A 80 9.80 -8.77 -6.60
C TYR A 80 10.05 -10.26 -6.30
N GLN A 81 9.40 -11.14 -7.04
CA GLN A 81 9.34 -12.57 -6.72
C GLN A 81 10.54 -13.35 -7.27
N ASP A 82 11.10 -12.93 -8.40
CA ASP A 82 12.07 -13.74 -9.15
C ASP A 82 13.53 -13.53 -8.72
N ILE A 83 13.78 -12.69 -7.70
CA ILE A 83 15.11 -12.43 -7.16
C ILE A 83 15.13 -12.76 -5.66
N GLU A 84 15.93 -13.77 -5.28
CA GLU A 84 16.12 -14.21 -3.88
C GLU A 84 17.12 -13.31 -3.13
N LEU A 85 16.93 -11.99 -3.17
CA LEU A 85 17.72 -11.05 -2.39
C LEU A 85 16.97 -10.66 -1.11
N LYS A 86 17.70 -10.63 0.01
CA LYS A 86 17.20 -10.02 1.25
C LYS A 86 16.87 -8.55 0.95
N ASN A 87 15.64 -8.14 1.25
CA ASN A 87 15.09 -6.80 0.95
C ASN A 87 14.78 -6.51 -0.53
N ASN A 88 14.28 -7.51 -1.25
CA ASN A 88 13.81 -7.31 -2.62
C ASN A 88 12.39 -6.72 -2.66
N TYR A 89 12.24 -5.51 -2.10
CA TYR A 89 10.97 -4.80 -2.11
C TYR A 89 11.15 -3.29 -2.22
N GLU A 90 10.13 -2.63 -2.74
CA GLU A 90 10.01 -1.18 -2.80
C GLU A 90 8.77 -0.71 -2.03
N TYR A 91 8.84 0.49 -1.45
CA TYR A 91 7.68 1.13 -0.82
C TYR A 91 7.29 2.38 -1.60
N LEU A 92 6.06 2.38 -2.10
CA LEU A 92 5.48 3.52 -2.79
C LEU A 92 4.45 4.16 -1.85
N TYR A 93 4.74 5.34 -1.33
CA TYR A 93 3.78 6.07 -0.50
C TYR A 93 2.71 6.71 -1.38
N ALA A 94 1.50 6.85 -0.84
CA ALA A 94 0.46 7.63 -1.51
C ALA A 94 1.01 9.04 -1.77
N LYS A 95 1.03 9.43 -3.04
CA LYS A 95 1.58 10.70 -3.49
C LYS A 95 0.47 11.74 -3.58
N TRP A 96 -0.62 11.37 -4.28
CA TRP A 96 -1.77 12.23 -4.49
C TRP A 96 -3.08 11.56 -4.13
N ILE A 97 -4.06 12.40 -3.85
CA ILE A 97 -5.44 12.07 -3.53
C ILE A 97 -6.31 12.89 -4.48
N LEU A 98 -7.36 12.28 -5.01
CA LEU A 98 -8.38 12.99 -5.79
C LEU A 98 -9.77 12.41 -5.53
N ASP A 99 -10.81 13.13 -5.93
CA ASP A 99 -12.17 12.59 -5.93
C ASP A 99 -12.26 11.36 -6.85
N THR A 100 -12.96 10.32 -6.40
CA THR A 100 -13.18 9.10 -7.18
C THR A 100 -13.81 9.37 -8.56
N LYS A 101 -14.55 10.47 -8.73
CA LYS A 101 -15.13 10.84 -10.05
C LYS A 101 -14.07 11.25 -11.05
N ASP A 102 -13.02 11.96 -10.59
CA ASP A 102 -11.97 12.48 -11.44
C ASP A 102 -10.96 11.41 -11.85
N SER A 103 -10.93 10.25 -11.18
CA SER A 103 -10.00 9.17 -11.56
C SER A 103 -10.24 8.61 -12.95
N LYS A 104 -11.42 8.85 -13.55
CA LYS A 104 -11.72 8.47 -14.94
C LYS A 104 -10.99 9.35 -15.96
N LYS A 105 -10.48 10.51 -15.55
CA LYS A 105 -9.71 11.42 -16.40
C LYS A 105 -8.23 11.04 -16.50
N ILE A 106 -7.77 10.09 -15.68
CA ILE A 106 -6.41 9.55 -15.79
C ILE A 106 -6.30 8.82 -17.12
N ASP A 107 -5.36 9.25 -17.95
CA ASP A 107 -5.17 8.75 -19.31
C ASP A 107 -3.69 8.47 -19.61
N SER A 108 -3.37 8.18 -20.87
CA SER A 108 -2.01 7.84 -21.30
C SER A 108 -1.05 9.03 -21.36
N ASP A 109 -1.55 10.26 -21.40
CA ASP A 109 -0.75 11.48 -21.41
C ASP A 109 -0.64 12.04 -19.99
N ARG A 110 0.42 11.60 -19.30
CA ARG A 110 0.67 11.94 -17.90
C ARG A 110 0.59 13.44 -17.61
N PHE A 111 1.22 14.25 -18.45
CA PHE A 111 1.34 15.68 -18.17
C PHE A 111 0.02 16.39 -18.40
N ARG A 112 -0.76 15.95 -19.39
CA ARG A 112 -2.09 16.49 -19.63
C ARG A 112 -3.02 16.22 -18.45
N TRP A 113 -3.21 14.96 -18.06
CA TRP A 113 -4.20 14.68 -17.01
C TRP A 113 -3.80 15.24 -15.65
N ILE A 114 -2.49 15.35 -15.35
CA ILE A 114 -2.02 16.00 -14.12
C ILE A 114 -2.40 17.48 -14.08
N ASN A 115 -2.39 18.16 -15.23
CA ASN A 115 -2.79 19.56 -15.33
C ASN A 115 -4.31 19.75 -15.32
N ASP A 116 -5.06 18.75 -15.80
CA ASP A 116 -6.52 18.80 -15.94
C ASP A 116 -7.28 18.33 -14.68
N ILE A 117 -6.61 17.64 -13.77
CA ILE A 117 -7.19 17.10 -12.53
C ILE A 117 -6.70 17.93 -11.33
N ASP A 118 -7.62 18.27 -10.42
CA ASP A 118 -7.28 18.86 -9.14
C ASP A 118 -6.66 17.78 -8.23
N LEU A 119 -5.33 17.78 -8.13
CA LEU A 119 -4.57 16.81 -7.35
C LEU A 119 -4.25 17.39 -5.97
N GLU A 120 -4.72 16.71 -4.92
CA GLU A 120 -4.35 17.00 -3.55
C GLU A 120 -3.11 16.19 -3.17
N ASP A 121 -2.08 16.82 -2.59
CA ASP A 121 -0.98 16.09 -1.98
C ASP A 121 -1.47 15.21 -0.82
N TRP A 122 -0.80 14.08 -0.59
CA TRP A 122 -1.15 13.24 0.55
C TRP A 122 -1.01 13.99 1.87
N ILE A 123 -2.12 14.02 2.61
CA ILE A 123 -2.17 14.39 4.03
C ILE A 123 -2.82 13.25 4.84
N PRO A 124 -2.52 13.12 6.15
CA PRO A 124 -3.21 12.18 7.01
C PRO A 124 -4.74 12.33 6.89
N GLN A 125 -5.42 11.23 6.63
CA GLN A 125 -6.86 11.24 6.36
C GLN A 125 -7.64 11.11 7.66
N LEU A 126 -8.47 12.13 7.94
CA LEU A 126 -9.34 12.20 9.10
C LEU A 126 -10.75 11.72 8.71
N ILE A 127 -11.16 10.61 9.32
CA ILE A 127 -12.46 10.00 9.05
C ILE A 127 -13.30 10.13 10.32
N GLN A 128 -14.43 10.82 10.18
CA GLN A 128 -15.36 11.07 11.27
C GLN A 128 -15.95 9.76 11.82
N ALA A 129 -16.53 9.84 13.00
CA ALA A 129 -17.26 8.73 13.59
C ALA A 129 -18.48 8.38 12.70
N ARG A 130 -18.73 7.09 12.50
CA ARG A 130 -19.88 6.57 11.75
C ARG A 130 -20.00 7.09 10.30
N SER A 131 -18.89 7.50 9.71
CA SER A 131 -18.87 7.99 8.34
C SER A 131 -18.11 7.05 7.40
N ILE A 132 -18.28 7.29 6.11
CA ILE A 132 -17.49 6.70 5.03
C ILE A 132 -16.87 7.84 4.23
N GLN A 133 -15.62 7.66 3.84
CA GLN A 133 -14.92 8.56 2.92
C GLN A 133 -14.40 7.73 1.75
N SER A 134 -14.67 8.20 0.54
CA SER A 134 -14.22 7.56 -0.70
C SER A 134 -13.36 8.53 -1.48
N LYS A 135 -12.13 8.12 -1.78
CA LYS A 135 -11.15 8.88 -2.56
C LYS A 135 -10.38 7.92 -3.47
N SER A 136 -9.80 8.45 -4.53
CA SER A 136 -8.83 7.73 -5.35
C SER A 136 -7.42 8.14 -4.96
N PHE A 137 -6.54 7.14 -4.85
CA PHE A 137 -5.16 7.32 -4.40
C PHE A 137 -4.20 6.95 -5.52
N ILE A 138 -3.18 7.77 -5.70
CA ILE A 138 -2.13 7.57 -6.70
C ILE A 138 -0.80 7.30 -5.98
N PHE A 139 -0.10 6.28 -6.45
CA PHE A 139 1.22 5.86 -5.99
C PHE A 139 2.14 5.82 -7.20
N GLU A 140 3.26 6.53 -7.16
CA GLU A 140 4.21 6.58 -8.28
C GLU A 140 5.61 6.19 -7.84
N THR A 141 6.36 5.53 -8.74
CA THR A 141 7.80 5.36 -8.65
C THR A 141 8.48 5.54 -10.01
N ARG A 142 9.79 5.76 -10.00
CA ARG A 142 10.64 5.83 -11.18
C ARG A 142 11.36 4.50 -11.37
N TRP A 143 11.28 3.94 -12.57
CA TRP A 143 12.07 2.81 -13.01
C TRP A 143 12.96 3.23 -14.18
N ASP A 144 14.26 2.98 -14.06
CA ASP A 144 15.21 3.29 -15.14
C ASP A 144 15.22 2.23 -16.25
N PHE A 145 14.69 1.03 -15.96
CA PHE A 145 14.65 -0.10 -16.90
C PHE A 145 13.32 -0.85 -16.81
N PRO A 146 12.92 -1.57 -17.88
CA PRO A 146 11.82 -2.50 -17.83
C PRO A 146 11.95 -3.54 -16.73
N ILE A 147 10.84 -3.81 -16.05
CA ILE A 147 10.74 -4.86 -15.06
C ILE A 147 10.05 -6.05 -15.72
N ASP A 148 10.78 -7.16 -15.85
CA ASP A 148 10.31 -8.42 -16.47
C ASP A 148 10.33 -9.52 -15.41
N GLN A 149 9.39 -9.46 -14.46
CA GLN A 149 9.23 -10.42 -13.38
C GLN A 149 7.87 -10.32 -12.70
N LYS A 150 7.54 -11.31 -11.88
CA LYS A 150 6.34 -11.27 -11.03
C LYS A 150 6.51 -10.33 -9.83
N LEU A 151 5.46 -9.60 -9.51
CA LEU A 151 5.36 -8.68 -8.39
C LEU A 151 4.22 -9.08 -7.47
N THR A 152 4.46 -9.13 -6.16
CA THR A 152 3.36 -9.06 -5.18
C THR A 152 3.25 -7.64 -4.70
N VAL A 153 2.09 -7.02 -4.95
CA VAL A 153 1.76 -5.68 -4.51
C VAL A 153 0.85 -5.77 -3.31
N THR A 154 1.23 -5.17 -2.18
CA THR A 154 0.40 -5.15 -0.97
C THR A 154 0.10 -3.71 -0.57
N LEU A 155 -1.19 -3.36 -0.48
CA LEU A 155 -1.63 -2.10 0.11
C LEU A 155 -1.52 -2.20 1.62
N GLN A 156 -0.77 -1.28 2.22
CA GLN A 156 -0.57 -1.18 3.65
C GLN A 156 -1.05 0.17 4.17
N GLY A 157 -1.68 0.15 5.35
CA GLY A 157 -2.07 1.36 6.07
C GLY A 157 -1.44 1.42 7.45
N LYS A 158 -1.14 2.63 7.89
CA LYS A 158 -0.72 2.94 9.25
C LYS A 158 -1.75 3.88 9.89
N LEU A 159 -2.36 3.42 10.98
CA LEU A 159 -3.27 4.24 11.78
C LEU A 159 -2.47 5.06 12.78
N MET A 160 -2.90 6.29 13.09
CA MET A 160 -2.18 7.16 14.03
C MET A 160 -2.00 6.54 15.42
N LYS A 161 -2.97 5.74 15.89
CA LYS A 161 -2.90 5.05 17.19
C LYS A 161 -2.08 3.73 17.14
N SER A 162 -1.58 3.34 15.97
CA SER A 162 -0.86 2.09 15.74
C SER A 162 0.59 2.37 15.34
N ASN A 163 1.53 1.70 16.01
CA ASN A 163 2.95 1.78 15.64
C ASN A 163 3.31 0.86 14.47
N SER A 164 2.42 -0.08 14.10
CA SER A 164 2.67 -1.04 13.02
C SER A 164 1.82 -0.74 11.79
N TRP A 165 2.39 -1.09 10.63
CA TRP A 165 1.66 -1.21 9.37
C TRP A 165 0.74 -2.43 9.40
N SER A 166 -0.44 -2.30 8.79
CA SER A 166 -1.36 -3.41 8.56
C SER A 166 -1.59 -3.60 7.07
N ASP A 167 -1.55 -4.85 6.62
CA ASP A 167 -1.91 -5.22 5.26
C ASP A 167 -3.43 -5.09 5.08
N ILE A 168 -3.84 -4.36 4.04
CA ILE A 168 -5.24 -4.07 3.72
C ILE A 168 -5.69 -4.94 2.54
N SER A 169 -4.84 -5.10 1.53
CA SER A 169 -5.11 -5.94 0.36
C SER A 169 -3.83 -6.30 -0.37
N SER A 170 -3.88 -7.34 -1.21
CA SER A 170 -2.72 -7.80 -1.98
C SER A 170 -3.13 -8.31 -3.36
N TRP A 171 -2.26 -8.06 -4.34
CA TRP A 171 -2.37 -8.49 -5.72
C TRP A 171 -1.07 -9.17 -6.16
N ASP A 172 -1.19 -10.16 -7.02
CA ASP A 172 -0.04 -10.74 -7.72
C ASP A 172 -0.10 -10.30 -9.18
N ILE A 173 0.88 -9.52 -9.59
CA ILE A 173 0.98 -8.90 -10.92
C ILE A 173 2.09 -9.61 -11.68
N ASN A 174 1.82 -9.96 -12.94
CA ASN A 174 2.83 -10.54 -13.81
C ASN A 174 3.28 -9.49 -14.83
N HIS A 175 4.48 -8.93 -14.63
CA HIS A 175 5.13 -8.11 -15.65
C HIS A 175 5.98 -9.01 -16.51
N ASN A 176 5.44 -9.39 -17.66
CA ASN A 176 6.27 -9.93 -18.73
C ASN A 176 6.54 -8.83 -19.78
N LEU A 177 7.54 -9.05 -20.64
CA LEU A 177 7.89 -8.10 -21.71
C LEU A 177 6.70 -7.68 -22.58
N THR A 178 5.75 -8.57 -22.85
CA THR A 178 4.55 -8.26 -23.65
C THR A 178 3.64 -7.27 -22.93
N VAL A 179 3.34 -7.52 -21.65
CA VAL A 179 2.56 -6.63 -20.77
C VAL A 179 3.25 -5.27 -20.67
N TRP A 180 4.56 -5.27 -20.49
CA TRP A 180 5.35 -4.06 -20.45
C TRP A 180 5.24 -3.24 -21.73
N GLN A 181 5.40 -3.87 -22.90
CA GLN A 181 5.25 -3.20 -24.19
C GLN A 181 3.84 -2.62 -24.38
N MET A 182 2.80 -3.34 -23.95
CA MET A 182 1.42 -2.84 -23.99
C MET A 182 1.23 -1.59 -23.13
N LEU A 183 1.74 -1.59 -21.90
CA LEU A 183 1.64 -0.45 -20.98
C LEU A 183 2.41 0.76 -21.52
N VAL A 184 3.64 0.56 -21.99
CA VAL A 184 4.54 1.65 -22.40
C VAL A 184 4.21 2.19 -23.81
N MET A 185 4.09 1.31 -24.81
CA MET A 185 3.92 1.73 -26.21
C MET A 185 2.46 1.95 -26.57
N GLY A 186 1.56 1.14 -25.99
CA GLY A 186 0.12 1.27 -26.21
C GLY A 186 -0.53 2.36 -25.37
N GLY A 187 0.19 2.96 -24.40
CA GLY A 187 -0.39 3.89 -23.42
C GLY A 187 -1.55 3.27 -22.64
N SER A 188 -1.59 1.94 -22.56
CA SER A 188 -2.71 1.20 -21.99
C SER A 188 -2.61 1.15 -20.46
N SER A 189 -3.74 0.91 -19.83
CA SER A 189 -3.81 0.64 -18.38
C SER A 189 -4.27 -0.78 -18.13
N ILE A 190 -3.73 -1.44 -17.10
CA ILE A 190 -4.19 -2.76 -16.68
C ILE A 190 -4.84 -2.65 -15.31
N GLY A 191 -6.06 -3.16 -15.20
CA GLY A 191 -6.79 -3.26 -13.93
C GLY A 191 -6.60 -4.62 -13.27
N HIS A 192 -6.15 -4.61 -12.03
CA HIS A 192 -5.98 -5.78 -11.18
C HIS A 192 -7.09 -5.80 -10.11
N THR A 193 -7.96 -6.79 -10.16
CA THR A 193 -8.98 -7.00 -9.13
C THR A 193 -8.45 -7.99 -8.10
N THR A 194 -8.71 -7.73 -6.82
CA THR A 194 -8.50 -8.77 -5.81
C THR A 194 -9.64 -9.76 -5.88
N GLU A 195 -9.33 -11.05 -5.85
CA GLU A 195 -10.30 -12.01 -5.33
C GLU A 195 -10.69 -11.59 -3.90
N PRO A 196 -11.95 -11.73 -3.49
CA PRO A 196 -12.39 -11.38 -2.14
C PRO A 196 -11.76 -12.32 -1.10
N LYS A 197 -10.50 -12.08 -0.74
CA LYS A 197 -9.87 -12.68 0.43
C LYS A 197 -10.41 -11.93 1.63
N VAL A 198 -11.44 -12.48 2.27
CA VAL A 198 -11.87 -12.07 3.61
C VAL A 198 -10.64 -12.18 4.52
N LEU A 199 -9.99 -11.06 4.82
CA LEU A 199 -8.86 -10.98 5.74
C LEU A 199 -9.36 -11.33 7.16
N ARG A 200 -9.44 -12.63 7.45
CA ARG A 200 -9.49 -13.15 8.81
C ARG A 200 -8.18 -12.73 9.47
N ARG A 201 -8.27 -11.79 10.40
CA ARG A 201 -7.18 -11.41 11.30
C ARG A 201 -6.43 -12.67 11.78
N SER A 202 -5.11 -12.67 11.61
CA SER A 202 -4.22 -13.49 12.42
C SER A 202 -4.53 -13.20 13.89
N LYS A 203 -5.01 -14.20 14.62
CA LYS A 203 -5.11 -14.17 16.08
C LYS A 203 -3.69 -14.13 16.64
N ALA A 204 -3.14 -12.93 16.84
CA ALA A 204 -2.13 -12.73 17.86
C ALA A 204 -2.83 -12.90 19.22
N LEU A 205 -2.80 -14.14 19.74
CA LEU A 205 -2.94 -14.59 21.14
C LEU A 205 -3.56 -15.99 21.18
N SER A 206 -2.70 -17.02 21.18
CA SER A 206 -2.89 -18.22 22.00
C SER A 206 -1.61 -19.06 21.98
N ASN A 207 -0.97 -19.07 23.15
CA ASN A 207 -0.07 -20.10 23.69
C ASN A 207 1.39 -20.18 23.21
N LYS A 208 2.23 -19.58 24.07
CA LYS A 208 3.53 -20.10 24.51
C LYS A 208 3.56 -21.63 24.50
N ILE A 209 4.46 -22.21 23.72
CA ILE A 209 5.27 -23.35 24.18
C ILE A 209 6.72 -22.99 23.91
N TYR A 210 7.47 -22.93 25.00
CA TYR A 210 8.92 -22.78 25.03
C TYR A 210 9.58 -23.97 24.32
N ILE A 211 10.45 -23.70 23.34
CA ILE A 211 11.70 -24.45 23.21
C ILE A 211 12.82 -23.42 22.97
N LYS A 212 13.65 -23.27 24.00
CA LYS A 212 14.97 -22.63 23.93
C LYS A 212 15.77 -23.31 22.82
N ASN A 213 16.25 -22.56 21.83
CA ASN A 213 17.60 -22.81 21.33
C ASN A 213 18.30 -21.47 21.12
N LYS A 214 19.39 -21.36 21.86
CA LYS A 214 20.25 -20.21 22.02
C LYS A 214 21.23 -20.20 20.86
N ILE A 215 21.18 -19.17 20.01
CA ILE A 215 22.34 -18.76 19.20
C ILE A 215 22.40 -17.24 19.29
N GLU A 216 23.35 -16.77 20.10
CA GLU A 216 23.74 -15.37 20.21
C GLU A 216 24.42 -14.94 18.89
N PHE A 217 24.05 -13.78 18.35
CA PHE A 217 24.93 -13.06 17.43
C PHE A 217 24.85 -11.55 17.70
N ASN A 218 26.04 -11.00 17.86
CA ASN A 218 26.42 -9.68 18.39
C ASN A 218 26.07 -8.54 17.40
N PRO A 219 25.48 -7.39 17.82
CA PRO A 219 25.17 -6.29 16.92
C PRO A 219 26.26 -5.21 16.97
N ASP A 220 27.41 -5.49 16.38
CA ASP A 220 28.42 -4.46 16.08
C ASP A 220 28.79 -4.56 14.60
N ASN A 221 28.18 -3.68 13.79
CA ASN A 221 28.88 -2.96 12.72
C ASN A 221 27.90 -2.04 11.98
N SER A 222 28.01 -0.76 12.29
CA SER A 222 27.68 0.35 11.41
C SER A 222 28.38 0.18 10.06
N PHE A 223 27.63 0.05 8.97
CA PHE A 223 28.17 0.34 7.64
C PHE A 223 27.16 1.11 6.79
N LEU A 224 27.67 2.24 6.31
CA LEU A 224 27.09 3.17 5.37
C LEU A 224 26.67 2.47 4.07
N ILE A 225 25.50 2.86 3.57
CA ILE A 225 24.97 2.48 2.26
C ILE A 225 25.90 3.04 1.17
N PRO A 226 26.45 2.24 0.24
CA PRO A 226 26.97 2.77 -1.00
C PRO A 226 25.83 2.88 -2.02
N SER A 227 25.69 4.07 -2.59
CA SER A 227 24.84 4.38 -3.73
C SER A 227 25.12 3.45 -4.92
N TYR A 228 24.06 3.08 -5.64
CA TYR A 228 24.02 2.18 -6.80
C TYR A 228 24.74 2.69 -8.08
N SER A 229 25.84 3.45 -7.99
CA SER A 229 26.48 4.05 -9.17
C SER A 229 27.69 3.29 -9.75
N ASN A 230 28.16 2.19 -9.14
CA ASN A 230 29.50 1.66 -9.47
C ASN A 230 29.60 0.19 -9.96
N LYS A 231 28.52 -0.40 -10.48
CA LYS A 231 28.57 -1.78 -11.03
C LYS A 231 29.10 -1.91 -12.48
N LYS A 232 29.27 -0.82 -13.23
CA LYS A 232 29.82 -0.89 -14.61
C LYS A 232 31.32 -1.23 -14.69
N ASN A 233 32.11 -0.95 -13.65
CA ASN A 233 33.56 -1.22 -13.67
C ASN A 233 33.96 -2.62 -13.17
N ALA A 234 33.09 -3.32 -12.44
CA ALA A 234 33.39 -4.67 -11.94
C ALA A 234 33.12 -5.75 -13.01
N LEU A 235 32.01 -5.62 -13.75
CA LEU A 235 31.64 -6.57 -14.80
C LEU A 235 32.54 -6.50 -16.04
N SER A 236 33.06 -5.31 -16.40
CA SER A 236 34.00 -5.17 -17.53
C SER A 236 35.39 -5.76 -17.23
N LYS A 237 35.78 -5.82 -15.94
CA LYS A 237 37.04 -6.44 -15.50
C LYS A 237 36.97 -7.97 -15.50
N ILE A 238 35.81 -8.55 -15.16
CA ILE A 238 35.59 -10.00 -15.16
C ILE A 238 35.52 -10.53 -16.61
N LEU A 239 34.86 -9.80 -17.52
CA LEU A 239 34.81 -10.15 -18.94
C LEU A 239 36.17 -10.07 -19.66
N LYS A 240 37.11 -9.24 -19.19
CA LYS A 240 38.49 -9.18 -19.73
C LYS A 240 39.38 -10.34 -19.27
N ILE A 241 39.06 -10.99 -18.15
CA ILE A 241 39.84 -12.13 -17.64
C ILE A 241 39.39 -13.44 -18.30
N LEU A 242 38.12 -13.54 -18.70
CA LEU A 242 37.57 -14.74 -19.35
C LEU A 242 37.89 -14.85 -20.85
N ASN A 243 38.39 -13.79 -21.50
CA ASN A 243 38.76 -13.80 -22.92
C ASN A 243 40.27 -13.99 -23.17
N LYS A 244 41.03 -14.52 -22.20
CA LYS A 244 42.49 -14.73 -22.33
C LYS A 244 42.99 -16.15 -22.07
N HIS A 245 42.11 -17.15 -22.07
CA HIS A 245 42.48 -18.57 -22.09
C HIS A 245 41.68 -19.31 -23.15
#